data_AF-A0A519UYY0-F1
#
_entry.id   AF-A0A519UYY0-F1
#
_cell.length_a   1.000
_cell.length_b   1.000
_cell.length_c   1.000
_cell.angle_alpha   90.00
_cell.angle_beta   90.00
_cell.angle_gamma   90.00
#
_symmetry.space_group_name_H-M   'P 1'
#
loop_
_entity.id
_entity.type
_entity.pdbx_description
1 polymer ?
#
loop_
_entity_poly.entity_id
_entity_poly.type
_entity_poly.pdbx_seq_one_letter_code
_entity_poly.pdbx_strand_id
1 'polypeptide(L)'
;AGTYSLFAIPNKDKWTIIVNKQTDKWGAFSYDQTKDVVRADVSVSKLDKALENFSMTFTDLVGGTNLVMAWDTTQVTLPILIK
;
A
#
# COMPACT_ATOMS: atom_id res chain seq x y z
N ALA A 1 4.98 18.75 -4.56
CA ALA A 1 4.94 17.59 -5.47
C ALA A 1 6.26 16.85 -5.39
N GLY A 2 6.27 15.53 -5.54
CA GLY A 2 7.48 14.71 -5.49
C GLY A 2 7.19 13.27 -5.92
N THR A 3 8.25 12.53 -6.23
CA THR A 3 8.19 11.13 -6.62
C THR A 3 8.62 10.27 -5.44
N TYR A 4 7.88 9.19 -5.18
CA TYR A 4 8.14 8.27 -4.09
C TYR A 4 7.96 6.84 -4.58
N SER A 5 8.57 5.89 -3.88
CA SER A 5 8.30 4.47 -4.07
C SER A 5 7.35 3.96 -2.99
N LEU A 6 6.48 3.03 -3.40
CA LEU A 6 5.57 2.32 -2.50
C LEU A 6 6.13 0.91 -2.26
N PHE A 7 6.31 0.56 -0.98
CA PHE A 7 6.67 -0.78 -0.56
C PHE A 7 5.56 -1.36 0.33
N ALA A 8 5.47 -2.69 0.37
CA ALA A 8 4.57 -3.41 1.23
C ALA A 8 5.30 -4.58 1.90
N ILE A 9 5.03 -4.80 3.18
CA ILE A 9 5.40 -6.01 3.92
C ILE A 9 4.10 -6.77 4.20
N PRO A 10 3.72 -7.73 3.33
CA PRO A 10 2.50 -8.49 3.50
C PRO A 10 2.63 -9.52 4.63
N ASN A 11 1.63 -9.60 5.50
CA ASN A 11 1.42 -10.72 6.42
C ASN A 11 -0.03 -11.19 6.32
N LYS A 12 -0.36 -12.30 7.01
CA LYS A 12 -1.69 -12.91 6.97
C LYS A 12 -2.81 -11.96 7.39
N ASP A 13 -2.61 -11.23 8.49
CA ASP A 13 -3.68 -10.44 9.12
C ASP A 13 -3.52 -8.93 8.89
N LYS A 14 -2.29 -8.48 8.56
CA LYS A 14 -1.98 -7.07 8.32
C LYS A 14 -0.88 -6.89 7.28
N TRP A 15 -0.95 -5.80 6.54
CA TRP A 15 0.14 -5.36 5.68
C TRP A 15 0.73 -4.08 6.25
N THR A 16 2.05 -3.97 6.23
CA THR A 16 2.71 -2.68 6.48
C THR A 16 2.99 -2.01 5.14
N ILE A 17 2.33 -0.89 4.87
CA ILE A 17 2.51 -0.08 3.66
C ILE A 17 3.47 1.06 3.96
N ILE A 18 4.42 1.28 3.05
CA ILE A 18 5.53 2.20 3.25
C ILE A 18 5.67 3.11 2.04
N VAL A 19 5.67 4.42 2.26
CA VAL A 19 6.04 5.42 1.25
C VAL A 19 7.47 5.84 1.54
N ASN A 20 8.38 5.64 0.59
CA ASN A 20 9.81 5.86 0.76
C ASN A 20 10.36 6.86 -0.27
N LYS A 21 11.35 7.67 0.12
CA LYS A 21 11.98 8.69 -0.76
C LYS A 21 12.92 8.11 -1.82
N GLN A 22 13.40 6.89 -1.65
CA GLN A 22 14.26 6.24 -2.64
C GLN A 22 13.41 5.82 -3.84
N THR A 23 13.73 6.37 -5.00
CA THR A 23 13.13 5.98 -6.28
C THR A 23 14.08 5.07 -7.06
N ASP A 24 13.60 4.52 -8.17
CA ASP A 24 14.42 3.81 -9.16
C ASP A 24 15.14 2.57 -8.59
N LYS A 25 14.43 1.82 -7.75
CA LYS A 25 14.91 0.57 -7.15
C LYS A 25 14.22 -0.64 -7.75
N TRP A 26 15.02 -1.68 -8.00
CA TRP A 26 14.50 -3.00 -8.36
C TRP A 26 14.06 -3.74 -7.09
N GLY A 27 12.85 -3.44 -6.61
CA GLY A 27 12.31 -4.03 -5.38
C GLY A 27 13.06 -3.62 -4.10
N ALA A 28 12.97 -4.45 -3.07
CA ALA A 28 13.38 -4.11 -1.71
C ALA A 28 14.84 -4.47 -1.34
N PHE A 29 15.68 -4.93 -2.29
CA PHE A 29 17.05 -5.36 -1.99
C PHE A 29 17.96 -4.25 -1.44
N SER A 30 17.69 -3.00 -1.80
CA SER A 30 18.42 -1.82 -1.31
C SER A 30 17.53 -0.89 -0.49
N TYR A 31 16.45 -1.43 0.08
CA TYR A 31 15.53 -0.69 0.92
C TYR A 31 16.25 -0.14 2.16
N ASP A 32 16.10 1.16 2.38
CA ASP A 32 16.61 1.88 3.55
C ASP A 32 15.44 2.50 4.32
N GLN A 33 15.15 1.95 5.49
CA GLN A 33 14.07 2.41 6.37
C GLN A 33 14.26 3.86 6.83
N THR A 34 15.49 4.40 6.85
CA THR A 34 15.73 5.81 7.21
C THR A 34 15.17 6.79 6.18
N LYS A 35 14.78 6.29 5.00
CA LYS A 35 14.16 7.05 3.91
C LYS A 35 12.64 6.93 3.88
N ASP A 36 12.04 6.23 4.84
CA ASP A 36 10.59 6.13 4.99
C ASP A 36 10.01 7.51 5.34
N VAL A 37 8.98 7.90 4.59
CA VAL A 37 8.17 9.10 4.86
C VAL A 37 6.93 8.74 5.65
N VAL A 38 6.33 7.61 5.30
CA VAL A 38 5.13 7.06 5.94
C VAL A 38 5.32 5.56 6.07
N ARG A 39 4.94 5.03 7.23
CA ARG A 39 4.84 3.60 7.50
C ARG A 39 3.52 3.35 8.25
N ALA A 40 2.60 2.64 7.63
CA ALA A 40 1.27 2.43 8.16
C ALA A 40 0.88 0.94 8.10
N ASP A 41 0.32 0.44 9.20
CA ASP A 41 -0.25 -0.90 9.24
C ASP A 41 -1.73 -0.83 8.84
N VAL A 42 -2.13 -1.67 7.89
CA VAL A 42 -3.51 -1.83 7.42
C VAL A 42 -3.94 -3.29 7.61
N SER A 43 -5.17 -3.50 8.04
CA SER A 43 -5.71 -4.84 8.25
C SER A 43 -6.08 -5.49 6.93
N VAL A 44 -5.88 -6.80 6.84
CA VAL A 44 -6.32 -7.61 5.69
C VAL A 44 -7.82 -7.89 5.81
N SER A 45 -8.53 -7.64 4.72
CA SER A 45 -9.91 -8.06 4.49
C SER A 45 -9.93 -9.15 3.42
N LYS A 46 -10.94 -10.03 3.47
CA LYS A 46 -11.10 -11.11 2.50
C LYS A 46 -12.13 -10.73 1.43
N LEU A 47 -11.82 -11.03 0.18
CA LEU A 47 -12.73 -10.92 -0.96
C LEU A 47 -13.51 -12.22 -1.17
N ASP A 48 -14.75 -12.09 -1.65
CA ASP A 48 -15.60 -13.24 -1.99
C ASP A 48 -15.12 -13.96 -3.27
N LYS A 49 -14.49 -13.22 -4.18
CA LYS A 49 -13.93 -13.73 -5.43
C LYS A 49 -12.45 -13.40 -5.51
N ALA A 50 -11.67 -14.37 -6.00
CA ALA A 50 -10.25 -14.19 -6.21
C ALA A 50 -9.98 -13.22 -7.37
N LEU A 51 -8.99 -12.34 -7.17
CA LEU A 51 -8.38 -11.51 -8.21
C LEU A 51 -7.08 -12.16 -8.67
N GLU A 52 -7.02 -12.61 -9.92
CA GLU A 52 -5.82 -13.27 -10.46
C GLU A 52 -4.60 -12.34 -10.49
N ASN A 53 -4.80 -11.08 -10.88
CA ASN A 53 -3.74 -10.08 -10.98
C ASN A 53 -3.78 -9.13 -9.78
N PHE A 54 -2.60 -8.83 -9.24
CA PHE A 54 -2.48 -7.78 -8.25
C PHE A 54 -2.94 -6.45 -8.83
N SER A 55 -3.91 -5.84 -8.16
CA SER A 55 -4.63 -4.65 -8.64
C SER A 55 -4.63 -3.56 -7.58
N MET A 56 -4.55 -2.32 -8.03
CA MET A 56 -4.60 -1.13 -7.19
C MET A 56 -5.59 -0.13 -7.75
N THR A 57 -6.42 0.47 -6.90
CA THR A 57 -7.36 1.51 -7.30
C THR A 57 -7.57 2.53 -6.19
N PHE A 58 -8.14 3.67 -6.54
CA PHE A 58 -8.56 4.70 -5.60
C PHE A 58 -10.07 4.73 -5.50
N THR A 59 -10.59 4.85 -4.28
CA THR A 59 -12.02 5.06 -4.02
C THR A 59 -12.25 6.30 -3.17
N ASP A 60 -13.47 6.85 -3.24
CA ASP A 60 -13.80 8.10 -2.57
C ASP A 60 -13.78 7.94 -1.04
N LEU A 61 -13.26 8.96 -0.36
CA LEU A 61 -13.28 9.11 1.09
C LEU A 61 -13.50 10.60 1.41
N VAL A 62 -14.39 10.92 2.35
CA VAL A 62 -14.60 12.32 2.75
C VAL A 62 -13.29 12.88 3.31
N GLY A 63 -12.79 13.96 2.70
CA GLY A 63 -11.52 14.58 3.07
C GLY A 63 -10.27 13.84 2.55
N GLY A 64 -10.42 12.95 1.56
CA GLY A 64 -9.27 12.21 1.02
C GLY A 64 -9.63 11.16 -0.03
N THR A 65 -8.90 10.04 -0.02
CA THR A 65 -9.17 8.87 -0.84
C THR A 65 -8.70 7.61 -0.13
N ASN A 66 -9.24 6.46 -0.51
CA ASN A 66 -8.72 5.16 -0.11
C ASN A 66 -7.89 4.59 -1.26
N LEU A 67 -6.65 4.18 -0.97
CA LEU A 67 -5.89 3.29 -1.84
C LEU A 67 -6.26 1.85 -1.51
N VAL A 68 -6.95 1.19 -2.42
CA VAL A 68 -7.34 -0.23 -2.29
C VAL A 68 -6.37 -1.07 -3.10
N MET A 69 -5.80 -2.09 -2.48
CA MET A 69 -4.88 -3.04 -3.11
C MET A 69 -5.39 -4.46 -2.87
N ALA A 70 -5.42 -5.29 -3.91
CA ALA A 70 -5.94 -6.65 -3.79
C ALA A 70 -5.27 -7.65 -4.73
N TRP A 71 -5.18 -8.90 -4.28
CA TRP A 71 -4.71 -10.06 -5.03
C TRP A 71 -5.21 -11.36 -4.38
N ASP A 72 -5.53 -12.34 -5.21
CA ASP A 72 -6.29 -13.53 -4.81
C ASP A 72 -7.51 -13.09 -3.99
N THR A 73 -7.71 -13.62 -2.79
CA THR A 73 -8.80 -13.25 -1.90
C THR A 73 -8.37 -12.22 -0.85
N THR A 74 -7.17 -11.66 -0.96
CA THR A 74 -6.62 -10.69 -0.01
C THR A 74 -6.87 -9.27 -0.50
N GLN A 75 -7.44 -8.42 0.34
CA GLN A 75 -7.59 -6.99 0.09
C GLN A 75 -7.13 -6.18 1.29
N VAL A 76 -6.40 -5.10 1.04
CA VAL A 76 -6.06 -4.09 2.04
C VAL A 76 -6.49 -2.70 1.56
N THR A 77 -6.82 -1.83 2.51
CA THR A 77 -7.22 -0.45 2.24
C THR A 77 -6.38 0.50 3.09
N LEU A 78 -5.69 1.42 2.43
CA LEU A 78 -4.95 2.50 3.05
C LEU A 78 -5.73 3.83 2.89
N PRO A 79 -6.29 4.38 3.97
CA PRO A 79 -6.90 5.71 3.94
C PRO A 79 -5.82 6.80 3.81
N ILE A 80 -6.01 7.73 2.86
CA ILE A 80 -5.13 8.87 2.62
C ILE A 80 -5.98 10.14 2.80
N LEU A 81 -5.75 10.86 3.88
CA LEU A 81 -6.43 12.12 4.18
C LEU A 81 -5.62 13.31 3.65
N ILE A 82 -6.29 14.23 2.98
CA ILE A 82 -5.72 15.49 2.52
C ILE A 82 -6.10 16.57 3.54
N LYS A 83 -5.09 17.29 4.05
CA LYS A 83 -5.29 18.47 4.90
C LYS A 83 -5.31 19.75 4.08
#